data_AF-A0A3T1APW7-F1
#
_entry.id   AF-A0A3T1APW7-F1
#
_cell.length_a   1.000
_cell.length_b   1.000
_cell.length_c   1.000
_cell.angle_alpha   90.00
_cell.angle_beta   90.00
_cell.angle_gamma   90.00
#
_symmetry.space_group_name_H-M   'P 1'
#
loop_
_entity.id
_entity.type
_entity.pdbx_description
1 polymer ?
#
loop_
_entity_poly.entity_id
_entity_poly.type
_entity_poly.pdbx_seq_one_letter_code
_entity_poly.pdbx_strand_id
1 'polypeptide(L)'
;MGVNGVINRVAELKEQLGLNPPPAAATTGANGTKFASALADATSAGVAQPGKSSGPSGADVVAAAKKYLGTPYVFGSDNPSKGLDCSGFVQQAYEDLGVKLPRNSWQQAQAGRPVASLSDAKPGDVLAFNSPVDHVAIYLGDNKMIAAPKPGDHVKIQSVYEKPSHIRRVLDTVPAAAVQDMSALRPAGLRGAGSTGGVSGVPYADLFNTAGARFGVDPKLLAAVAKVESGYNPKAVSKVGAQGLMQLMPSTARGLGVHNAFDPEQAVNGAAKLLSQHLKEFKSLPLALAAYNAGGGAVKKYDGIPPFSETQAYVPKVQNALAALGG
;
A
#
# COMPACT_ATOMS: atom_id res chain seq x y z
N MET A 1 21.22 42.03 -38.88
CA MET A 1 22.28 41.00 -38.75
C MET A 1 22.14 40.06 -39.92
N GLY A 2 23.19 39.92 -40.74
CA GLY A 2 23.12 39.19 -42.01
C GLY A 2 23.02 37.67 -41.81
N VAL A 3 22.44 36.97 -42.79
CA VAL A 3 22.19 35.52 -42.80
C VAL A 3 23.45 34.70 -42.47
N ASN A 4 24.65 35.21 -42.79
CA ASN A 4 25.93 34.58 -42.47
C ASN A 4 26.27 34.55 -40.97
N GLY A 5 25.71 35.46 -40.16
CA GLY A 5 25.87 35.45 -38.70
C GLY A 5 25.00 34.40 -38.01
N VAL A 6 23.88 34.01 -38.62
CA VAL A 6 22.98 32.96 -38.11
C VAL A 6 23.55 31.57 -38.42
N ILE A 7 24.23 31.40 -39.57
CA ILE A 7 24.85 30.12 -39.96
C ILE A 7 26.03 29.75 -39.04
N ASN A 8 26.87 30.71 -38.66
CA ASN A 8 27.99 30.45 -37.73
C ASN A 8 27.51 30.10 -36.31
N ARG A 9 26.36 30.66 -35.88
CA ARG A 9 25.76 30.36 -34.57
C ARG A 9 25.13 28.96 -34.50
N VAL A 10 24.67 28.42 -35.63
CA VAL A 10 24.15 27.05 -35.73
C VAL A 10 25.27 25.99 -35.75
N ALA A 11 26.47 26.34 -36.22
CA ALA A 11 27.64 25.46 -36.18
C ALA A 11 28.20 25.30 -34.75
N GLU A 12 28.34 26.40 -33.98
CA GLU A 12 28.76 26.35 -32.57
C GLU A 12 27.78 25.56 -31.67
N LEU A 13 26.47 25.67 -31.94
CA LEU A 13 25.44 24.97 -31.15
C LEU A 13 25.36 23.45 -31.44
N LYS A 14 25.85 22.97 -32.58
CA LYS A 14 25.93 21.54 -32.88
C LYS A 14 27.13 20.85 -32.23
N GLU A 15 28.22 21.58 -32.02
CA GLU A 15 29.42 21.07 -31.36
C GLU A 15 29.26 20.99 -29.83
N GLN A 16 28.48 21.89 -29.22
CA GLN A 16 28.09 21.82 -27.80
C GLN A 16 27.02 20.76 -27.47
N LEU A 17 26.33 20.20 -28.47
CA LEU A 17 25.23 19.23 -28.29
C LEU A 17 25.58 17.80 -28.73
N GLY A 18 26.82 17.52 -29.14
CA GLY A 18 27.33 16.15 -29.33
C GLY A 18 26.65 15.32 -30.43
N LEU A 19 26.08 15.95 -31.46
CA LEU A 19 25.40 15.26 -32.58
C LEU A 19 26.30 15.18 -33.82
N ASN A 20 27.30 14.29 -33.81
CA ASN A 20 27.98 13.91 -35.05
C ASN A 20 27.11 12.91 -35.85
N PRO A 21 26.93 13.08 -37.17
CA PRO A 21 26.36 12.04 -38.01
C PRO A 21 27.35 10.87 -38.16
N PRO A 22 26.89 9.61 -38.23
CA PRO A 22 27.77 8.48 -38.49
C PRO A 22 28.31 8.54 -39.93
N PRO A 23 29.55 8.08 -40.19
CA PRO A 23 30.06 7.96 -41.54
C PRO A 23 29.30 6.88 -42.33
N ALA A 24 29.05 7.19 -43.60
CA ALA A 24 28.40 6.31 -44.57
C ALA A 24 29.20 5.01 -44.78
N ALA A 25 28.48 3.89 -44.83
CA ALA A 25 29.01 2.57 -45.13
C ALA A 25 29.45 2.47 -46.60
N ALA A 26 30.69 2.04 -46.82
CA ALA A 26 31.14 1.48 -48.10
C ALA A 26 31.05 -0.05 -48.04
N THR A 27 30.40 -0.62 -49.03
CA THR A 27 30.20 -2.06 -49.25
C THR A 27 31.43 -2.71 -49.89
N THR A 28 32.00 -3.75 -49.26
CA THR A 28 32.85 -4.73 -49.93
C THR A 28 32.73 -6.13 -49.31
N GLY A 29 32.30 -7.10 -50.13
CA GLY A 29 32.75 -8.49 -50.16
C GLY A 29 32.61 -9.36 -48.90
N ALA A 30 31.58 -10.21 -48.86
CA ALA A 30 31.43 -11.26 -47.86
C ALA A 30 32.44 -12.41 -48.08
N ASN A 31 33.33 -12.64 -47.11
CA ASN A 31 34.01 -13.93 -46.94
C ASN A 31 33.16 -14.80 -46.01
N GLY A 32 32.67 -15.95 -46.49
CA GLY A 32 31.77 -16.83 -45.75
C GLY A 32 32.29 -17.31 -44.38
N THR A 33 33.62 -17.30 -44.17
CA THR A 33 34.25 -17.57 -42.88
C THR A 33 34.11 -16.42 -41.89
N LYS A 34 34.04 -15.16 -42.37
CA LYS A 34 33.73 -14.00 -41.52
C LYS A 34 32.25 -13.94 -41.15
N PHE A 35 31.34 -14.44 -41.98
CA PHE A 35 29.93 -14.56 -41.61
C PHE A 35 29.72 -15.66 -40.57
N ALA A 36 30.39 -16.80 -40.71
CA ALA A 36 30.34 -17.88 -39.71
C ALA A 36 31.01 -17.48 -38.39
N SER A 37 32.17 -16.79 -38.42
CA SER A 37 32.77 -16.23 -37.21
C SER A 37 31.97 -15.07 -36.64
N ALA A 38 31.37 -14.19 -37.46
CA ALA A 38 30.48 -13.14 -36.95
C ALA A 38 29.15 -13.70 -36.40
N LEU A 39 28.66 -14.83 -36.91
CA LEU A 39 27.49 -15.53 -36.37
C LEU A 39 27.84 -16.31 -35.11
N ALA A 40 29.03 -16.91 -35.04
CA ALA A 40 29.57 -17.54 -33.82
C ALA A 40 29.86 -16.50 -32.74
N ASP A 41 30.45 -15.35 -33.09
CA ASP A 41 30.66 -14.20 -32.21
C ASP A 41 29.34 -13.52 -31.85
N ALA A 42 28.33 -13.45 -32.74
CA ALA A 42 27.00 -12.94 -32.42
C ALA A 42 26.14 -13.92 -31.58
N THR A 43 26.52 -15.20 -31.53
CA THR A 43 25.89 -16.22 -30.67
C THR A 43 26.68 -16.51 -29.39
N SER A 44 27.93 -16.05 -29.31
CA SER A 44 28.85 -16.29 -28.17
C SER A 44 29.27 -15.01 -27.43
N ALA A 45 29.24 -13.84 -28.07
CA ALA A 45 29.16 -12.56 -27.37
C ALA A 45 27.70 -12.42 -26.96
N GLY A 46 27.45 -12.87 -25.73
CA GLY A 46 26.12 -13.09 -25.18
C GLY A 46 25.14 -12.00 -25.58
N VAL A 47 23.95 -12.46 -26.00
CA VAL A 47 22.70 -11.72 -25.97
C VAL A 47 22.76 -10.53 -25.02
N ALA A 48 23.22 -9.38 -25.53
CA ALA A 48 22.89 -8.10 -24.96
C ALA A 48 21.39 -8.00 -25.22
N GLN A 49 20.63 -8.51 -24.26
CA GLN A 49 19.20 -8.33 -24.17
C GLN A 49 18.94 -6.86 -24.53
N PRO A 50 18.03 -6.55 -25.48
CA PRO A 50 17.68 -5.16 -25.78
C PRO A 50 17.44 -4.50 -24.43
N GLY A 51 18.23 -3.47 -24.14
CA GLY A 51 18.39 -2.92 -22.80
C GLY A 51 17.03 -2.85 -22.15
N LYS A 52 16.77 -3.73 -21.17
CA LYS A 52 15.65 -3.55 -20.25
C LYS A 52 15.80 -2.10 -19.83
N SER A 53 14.80 -1.26 -20.04
CA SER A 53 14.69 -0.05 -19.25
C SER A 53 14.76 -0.55 -17.81
N SER A 54 15.94 -0.44 -17.20
CA SER A 54 16.11 -0.73 -15.79
C SER A 54 15.19 0.28 -15.15
N GLY A 55 14.07 -0.20 -14.62
CA GLY A 55 13.11 0.63 -13.91
C GLY A 55 13.82 1.45 -12.83
N PRO A 56 13.13 2.45 -12.26
CA PRO A 56 13.72 3.32 -11.24
C PRO A 56 14.44 2.50 -10.15
N SER A 57 15.60 2.96 -9.73
CA SER A 57 16.42 2.36 -8.69
C SER A 57 16.09 2.93 -7.31
N GLY A 58 16.58 2.28 -6.25
CA GLY A 58 16.45 2.82 -4.88
C GLY A 58 17.17 4.18 -4.68
N ALA A 59 18.25 4.43 -5.44
CA ALA A 59 18.91 5.73 -5.43
C ALA A 59 18.02 6.83 -6.05
N ASP A 60 17.26 6.48 -7.09
CA ASP A 60 16.28 7.40 -7.70
C ASP A 60 15.15 7.74 -6.73
N VAL A 61 14.70 6.78 -5.91
CA VAL A 61 13.72 7.02 -4.82
C VAL A 61 14.27 8.02 -3.81
N VAL A 62 15.53 7.85 -3.39
CA VAL A 62 16.16 8.80 -2.46
C VAL A 62 16.29 10.19 -3.07
N ALA A 63 16.66 10.28 -4.35
CA ALA A 63 16.74 11.56 -5.06
C ALA A 63 15.36 12.23 -5.17
N ALA A 64 14.32 11.48 -5.51
CA ALA A 64 12.93 11.98 -5.55
C ALA A 64 12.46 12.42 -4.15
N ALA A 65 12.71 11.63 -3.12
CA ALA A 65 12.37 11.93 -1.73
C ALA A 65 13.00 13.24 -1.24
N LYS A 66 14.26 13.52 -1.62
CA LYS A 66 14.97 14.74 -1.23
C LYS A 66 14.32 16.02 -1.75
N LYS A 67 13.55 15.97 -2.85
CA LYS A 67 12.81 17.14 -3.37
C LYS A 67 11.79 17.68 -2.37
N TYR A 68 11.30 16.84 -1.46
CA TYR A 68 10.29 17.21 -0.48
C TYR A 68 10.87 17.73 0.84
N LEU A 69 12.20 17.80 1.00
CA LEU A 69 12.82 18.31 2.23
C LEU A 69 12.31 19.73 2.55
N GLY A 70 11.92 19.95 3.80
CA GLY A 70 11.34 21.20 4.26
C GLY A 70 9.82 21.31 4.08
N THR A 71 9.18 20.40 3.34
CA THR A 71 7.71 20.40 3.19
C THR A 71 7.04 20.23 4.56
N PRO A 72 6.13 21.13 4.97
CA PRO A 72 5.45 21.03 6.26
C PRO A 72 4.66 19.73 6.41
N TYR A 73 4.65 19.18 7.62
CA TYR A 73 3.78 18.04 7.90
C TYR A 73 2.33 18.49 7.99
N VAL A 74 1.45 17.83 7.21
CA VAL A 74 0.00 18.00 7.33
C VAL A 74 -0.68 16.64 7.36
N PHE A 75 -1.30 16.30 8.50
CA PHE A 75 -1.97 15.03 8.71
C PHE A 75 -3.06 14.79 7.66
N GLY A 76 -3.01 13.66 6.97
CA GLY A 76 -3.96 13.31 5.92
C GLY A 76 -3.68 13.93 4.55
N SER A 77 -2.61 14.72 4.37
CA SER A 77 -2.25 15.32 3.09
C SER A 77 -1.25 14.48 2.28
N ASP A 78 -1.52 14.34 0.98
CA ASP A 78 -0.62 13.84 -0.07
C ASP A 78 -0.24 14.93 -1.08
N ASN A 79 -0.60 16.19 -0.82
CA ASN A 79 -0.36 17.30 -1.72
C ASN A 79 0.87 18.12 -1.27
N PRO A 80 2.01 18.07 -1.98
CA PRO A 80 3.23 18.78 -1.58
C PRO A 80 3.05 20.28 -1.37
N SER A 81 2.17 20.92 -2.14
CA SER A 81 1.88 22.35 -2.01
C SER A 81 1.06 22.70 -0.76
N LYS A 82 0.38 21.72 -0.15
CA LYS A 82 -0.38 21.87 1.10
C LYS A 82 0.34 21.30 2.32
N GLY A 83 1.46 20.61 2.11
CA GLY A 83 2.16 19.82 3.13
C GLY A 83 1.88 18.31 2.97
N LEU A 84 2.71 17.48 3.60
CA LEU A 84 2.67 16.01 3.42
C LEU A 84 2.60 15.31 4.77
N ASP A 85 1.78 14.28 4.92
CA ASP A 85 1.94 13.32 6.02
C ASP A 85 2.96 12.23 5.66
N CYS A 86 3.23 11.32 6.60
CA CYS A 86 4.26 10.29 6.45
C CYS A 86 4.05 9.43 5.20
N SER A 87 2.83 8.95 4.95
CA SER A 87 2.53 8.08 3.82
C SER A 87 2.28 8.85 2.52
N GLY A 88 1.78 10.08 2.58
CA GLY A 88 1.68 10.98 1.43
C GLY A 88 3.06 11.34 0.88
N PHE A 89 4.03 11.60 1.76
CA PHE A 89 5.42 11.81 1.39
C PHE A 89 6.04 10.58 0.70
N VAL A 90 5.91 9.39 1.29
CA VAL A 90 6.43 8.15 0.69
C VAL A 90 5.75 7.88 -0.65
N GLN A 91 4.43 8.07 -0.73
CA GLN A 91 3.67 7.88 -1.96
C GLN A 91 4.18 8.79 -3.08
N GLN A 92 4.34 10.09 -2.79
CA GLN A 92 4.75 11.07 -3.77
C GLN A 92 6.19 10.80 -4.28
N ALA A 93 7.12 10.43 -3.40
CA ALA A 93 8.49 10.12 -3.79
C ALA A 93 8.60 8.93 -4.76
N TYR A 94 7.69 7.96 -4.63
CA TYR A 94 7.60 6.82 -5.55
C TYR A 94 6.80 7.16 -6.82
N GLU A 95 5.76 7.99 -6.71
CA GLU A 95 4.93 8.42 -7.84
C GLU A 95 5.71 9.29 -8.83
N ASP A 96 6.65 10.10 -8.35
CA ASP A 96 7.63 10.83 -9.16
C ASP A 96 8.45 9.94 -10.11
N LEU A 97 8.52 8.64 -9.81
CA LEU A 97 9.21 7.61 -10.59
C LEU A 97 8.24 6.69 -11.35
N GLY A 98 6.95 7.05 -11.37
CA GLY A 98 5.89 6.26 -11.98
C GLY A 98 5.46 5.03 -11.17
N VAL A 99 5.88 4.92 -9.90
CA VAL A 99 5.58 3.77 -9.03
C VAL A 99 4.45 4.15 -8.08
N LYS A 100 3.29 3.55 -8.27
CA LYS A 100 2.12 3.85 -7.43
C LYS A 100 2.18 3.06 -6.13
N LEU A 101 2.30 3.79 -5.02
CA LEU A 101 2.13 3.23 -3.68
C LEU A 101 0.74 3.53 -3.11
N PRO A 102 0.20 2.66 -2.24
CA PRO A 102 -1.02 2.95 -1.49
C PRO A 102 -0.86 4.21 -0.65
N ARG A 103 -1.94 4.99 -0.46
CA ARG A 103 -1.93 6.26 0.28
C ARG A 103 -1.54 6.13 1.75
N ASN A 104 -1.73 4.96 2.33
CA ASN A 104 -1.68 4.69 3.76
C ASN A 104 -0.46 3.87 4.18
N SER A 105 0.16 4.31 5.28
CA SER A 105 1.41 3.77 5.85
C SER A 105 1.40 2.25 6.07
N TRP A 106 0.30 1.68 6.57
CA TRP A 106 0.20 0.23 6.77
C TRP A 106 0.20 -0.58 5.47
N GLN A 107 -0.45 -0.10 4.40
CA GLN A 107 -0.39 -0.79 3.10
C GLN A 107 0.96 -0.58 2.43
N GLN A 108 1.59 0.59 2.61
CA GLN A 108 2.98 0.80 2.19
C GLN A 108 3.92 -0.17 2.93
N ALA A 109 3.67 -0.44 4.22
CA ALA A 109 4.36 -1.45 5.01
C ALA A 109 4.07 -2.90 4.59
N GLN A 110 3.32 -3.11 3.50
CA GLN A 110 3.10 -4.41 2.84
C GLN A 110 3.47 -4.40 1.35
N ALA A 111 3.79 -3.23 0.79
CA ALA A 111 4.16 -3.09 -0.60
C ALA A 111 5.52 -3.75 -0.86
N GLY A 112 5.70 -4.32 -2.05
CA GLY A 112 6.95 -4.97 -2.43
C GLY A 112 7.32 -6.17 -1.54
N ARG A 113 8.60 -6.53 -1.53
CA ARG A 113 9.09 -7.68 -0.75
C ARG A 113 9.55 -7.26 0.65
N PRO A 114 9.40 -8.13 1.67
CA PRO A 114 9.99 -7.89 2.98
C PRO A 114 11.52 -7.91 2.92
N VAL A 115 12.14 -7.07 3.73
CA VAL A 115 13.58 -7.06 4.02
C VAL A 115 13.75 -7.43 5.50
N ALA A 116 14.59 -8.42 5.78
CA ALA A 116 14.62 -9.08 7.09
C ALA A 116 15.13 -8.17 8.22
N SER A 117 16.02 -7.22 7.90
CA SER A 117 16.69 -6.38 8.89
C SER A 117 17.16 -5.06 8.30
N LEU A 118 17.53 -4.11 9.16
CA LEU A 118 18.09 -2.82 8.73
C LEU A 118 19.47 -2.99 8.07
N SER A 119 20.23 -4.04 8.40
CA SER A 119 21.49 -4.36 7.71
C SER A 119 21.28 -4.87 6.28
N ASP A 120 20.12 -5.47 6.00
CA ASP A 120 19.74 -5.89 4.64
C ASP A 120 19.05 -4.77 3.85
N ALA A 121 18.71 -3.68 4.52
CA ALA A 121 18.02 -2.54 3.93
C ALA A 121 18.95 -1.77 2.99
N LYS A 122 18.39 -1.32 1.88
CA LYS A 122 19.07 -0.54 0.84
C LYS A 122 18.43 0.83 0.74
N PRO A 123 19.18 1.85 0.28
CA PRO A 123 18.60 3.16 -0.01
C PRO A 123 17.35 3.02 -0.89
N GLY A 124 16.28 3.72 -0.53
CA GLY A 124 14.98 3.65 -1.19
C GLY A 124 13.99 2.70 -0.52
N ASP A 125 14.41 1.73 0.29
CA ASP A 125 13.49 0.84 1.01
C ASP A 125 12.57 1.66 1.94
N VAL A 126 11.30 1.24 2.04
CA VAL A 126 10.32 1.86 2.94
C VAL A 126 10.50 1.24 4.33
N LEU A 127 10.77 2.09 5.31
CA LEU A 127 10.76 1.73 6.73
C LEU A 127 9.38 1.99 7.29
N ALA A 128 8.82 1.04 8.03
CA ALA A 128 7.56 1.18 8.74
C ALA A 128 7.78 0.95 10.23
N PHE A 129 7.14 1.78 11.05
CA PHE A 129 7.34 1.81 12.49
C PHE A 129 6.02 1.53 13.22
N ASN A 130 6.15 1.05 14.46
CA ASN A 130 5.06 0.65 15.34
C ASN A 130 4.20 -0.53 14.84
N SER A 131 3.39 -1.07 15.74
CA SER A 131 2.39 -2.10 15.46
C SER A 131 1.12 -1.77 16.25
N PRO A 132 0.04 -1.30 15.59
CA PRO A 132 -0.12 -1.11 14.15
C PRO A 132 0.79 -0.02 13.58
N VAL A 133 1.14 -0.13 12.29
CA VAL A 133 1.97 0.86 11.60
C VAL A 133 1.24 2.21 11.53
N ASP A 134 1.83 3.23 12.12
CA ASP A 134 1.35 4.62 12.10
C ASP A 134 2.36 5.57 11.43
N HIS A 135 3.62 5.17 11.30
CA HIS A 135 4.69 5.96 10.68
C HIS A 135 5.48 5.18 9.64
N VAL A 136 5.84 5.86 8.55
CA VAL A 136 6.64 5.33 7.44
C VAL A 136 7.66 6.36 6.98
N ALA A 137 8.79 5.88 6.49
CA ALA A 137 9.92 6.68 6.03
C ALA A 137 10.65 5.98 4.86
N ILE A 138 11.54 6.71 4.19
CA ILE A 138 12.42 6.17 3.14
C ILE A 138 13.84 6.05 3.69
N TYR A 139 14.43 4.85 3.60
CA TYR A 139 15.79 4.58 4.07
C TYR A 139 16.83 5.20 3.13
N LEU A 140 17.89 5.78 3.70
CA LEU A 140 18.98 6.43 2.95
C LEU A 140 20.27 5.62 2.93
N GLY A 141 20.39 4.58 3.76
CA GLY A 141 21.67 4.01 4.15
C GLY A 141 22.24 4.66 5.42
N ASP A 142 23.32 4.11 5.95
CA ASP A 142 24.08 4.65 7.09
C ASP A 142 23.22 5.03 8.31
N ASN A 143 22.22 4.20 8.62
CA ASN A 143 21.26 4.43 9.70
C ASN A 143 20.51 5.78 9.61
N LYS A 144 20.31 6.30 8.39
CA LYS A 144 19.56 7.54 8.11
C LYS A 144 18.29 7.25 7.32
N MET A 145 17.29 8.10 7.49
CA MET A 145 16.04 8.08 6.74
C MET A 145 15.53 9.49 6.45
N ILE A 146 14.71 9.64 5.41
CA ILE A 146 13.87 10.83 5.19
C ILE A 146 12.46 10.48 5.62
N ALA A 147 11.85 11.31 6.45
CA ALA A 147 10.48 11.12 6.90
C ALA A 147 9.76 12.46 7.08
N ALA A 148 8.42 12.42 6.96
CA ALA A 148 7.53 13.46 7.50
C ALA A 148 7.02 12.97 8.88
N PRO A 149 7.63 13.40 10.00
CA PRO A 149 7.47 12.68 11.26
C PRO A 149 6.14 12.93 11.97
N LYS A 150 5.73 14.20 12.12
CA LYS A 150 4.55 14.56 12.94
C LYS A 150 4.07 15.99 12.69
N PRO A 151 2.84 16.33 13.11
CA PRO A 151 2.34 17.72 13.10
C PRO A 151 3.29 18.69 13.79
N GLY A 152 3.45 19.88 13.19
CA GLY A 152 4.39 20.90 13.67
C GLY A 152 5.85 20.70 13.25
N ASP A 153 6.13 19.66 12.47
CA ASP A 153 7.44 19.36 11.90
C ASP A 153 7.40 19.43 10.36
N HIS A 154 8.50 19.05 9.70
CA HIS A 154 8.60 19.01 8.24
C HIS A 154 9.34 17.75 7.77
N VAL A 155 9.26 17.48 6.47
CA VAL A 155 10.03 16.41 5.83
C VAL A 155 11.53 16.68 6.04
N LYS A 156 12.25 15.78 6.69
CA LYS A 156 13.67 15.96 7.03
C LYS A 156 14.44 14.65 7.02
N ILE A 157 15.76 14.78 6.90
CA ILE A 157 16.69 13.67 7.15
C ILE A 157 16.89 13.56 8.65
N GLN A 158 16.78 12.34 9.17
CA GLN A 158 17.05 12.02 10.57
C GLN A 158 17.65 10.61 10.68
N SER A 159 18.21 10.31 11.85
CA SER A 159 18.63 8.93 12.15
C SER A 159 17.42 8.01 12.27
N VAL A 160 17.59 6.74 11.91
CA VAL A 160 16.64 5.69 12.29
C VAL A 160 16.74 5.53 13.80
N TYR A 161 15.76 6.07 14.52
CA TYR A 161 15.80 6.24 15.97
C TYR A 161 15.27 5.02 16.75
N GLU A 162 14.52 4.15 16.08
CA GLU A 162 14.01 2.90 16.65
C GLU A 162 13.98 1.81 15.58
N LYS A 163 13.82 0.55 16.00
CA LYS A 163 13.78 -0.59 15.09
C LYS A 163 12.47 -0.56 14.27
N PRO A 164 12.53 -0.54 12.93
CA PRO A 164 11.33 -0.65 12.11
C PRO A 164 10.59 -1.96 12.38
N SER A 165 9.25 -1.91 12.46
CA SER A 165 8.40 -3.09 12.56
C SER A 165 8.36 -3.86 11.24
N HIS A 166 8.47 -3.15 10.11
CA HIS A 166 8.63 -3.74 8.78
C HIS A 166 9.59 -2.92 7.93
N ILE A 167 10.29 -3.60 7.01
CA ILE A 167 11.09 -2.97 5.95
C ILE A 167 10.64 -3.56 4.62
N ARG A 168 10.41 -2.69 3.63
CA ARG A 168 9.85 -3.06 2.33
C ARG A 168 10.71 -2.56 1.18
N ARG A 169 11.11 -3.49 0.32
CA ARG A 169 11.77 -3.18 -0.95
C ARG A 169 10.76 -3.20 -2.07
N VAL A 170 10.47 -2.02 -2.61
CA VAL A 170 9.40 -1.82 -3.59
C VAL A 170 9.92 -1.96 -5.04
N LEU A 171 11.18 -1.61 -5.33
CA LEU A 171 11.73 -1.55 -6.69
C LEU A 171 12.59 -2.74 -7.12
N ASP A 172 12.41 -3.91 -6.51
CA ASP A 172 12.97 -5.14 -7.07
C ASP A 172 12.01 -5.68 -8.13
N THR A 173 12.34 -5.48 -9.40
CA THR A 173 11.62 -6.07 -10.52
C THR A 173 11.63 -7.60 -10.43
N VAL A 174 10.53 -8.18 -9.92
CA VAL A 174 10.08 -9.49 -10.41
C VAL A 174 9.04 -9.17 -11.49
N PRO A 175 9.24 -9.60 -12.76
CA PRO A 175 8.25 -9.33 -13.80
C PRO A 175 6.90 -9.98 -13.42
N ALA A 176 5.82 -9.28 -13.75
CA ALA A 176 4.42 -9.68 -13.52
C ALA A 176 4.01 -11.05 -14.14
N ALA A 177 4.95 -11.79 -14.75
CA ALA A 177 4.77 -13.13 -15.27
C ALA A 177 4.89 -14.25 -14.21
N ALA A 178 5.44 -13.97 -13.02
CA ALA A 178 5.65 -15.00 -11.99
C ALA A 178 4.45 -15.25 -11.05
N VAL A 179 3.30 -14.58 -11.26
CA VAL A 179 2.10 -14.74 -10.42
C VAL A 179 1.02 -15.62 -11.03
N GLN A 180 1.20 -16.12 -12.25
CA GLN A 180 0.22 -16.96 -12.96
C GLN A 180 0.50 -18.48 -12.84
N ASP A 181 1.67 -18.90 -12.31
CA ASP A 181 2.10 -20.31 -12.31
C ASP A 181 2.46 -20.87 -10.92
N MET A 182 1.77 -20.40 -9.87
CA MET A 182 1.82 -21.02 -8.53
C MET A 182 0.46 -21.56 -8.07
N SER A 183 -0.59 -21.42 -8.89
CA SER A 183 -1.89 -22.08 -8.67
C SER A 183 -1.90 -23.54 -9.11
N ALA A 184 -0.98 -23.96 -9.99
CA ALA A 184 -0.90 -25.33 -10.52
C ALA A 184 -0.11 -26.31 -9.64
N LEU A 185 0.58 -25.83 -8.60
CA LEU A 185 1.47 -26.63 -7.73
C LEU A 185 0.97 -26.78 -6.28
N ARG A 186 -0.30 -26.47 -5.99
CA ARG A 186 -0.86 -26.73 -4.64
C ARG A 186 -1.43 -28.16 -4.58
N PRO A 187 -0.96 -29.02 -3.65
CA PRO A 187 -1.57 -30.34 -3.43
C PRO A 187 -3.05 -30.19 -3.04
N ALA A 188 -3.92 -31.01 -3.63
CA ALA A 188 -5.37 -30.99 -3.40
C ALA A 188 -5.79 -31.17 -1.92
N GLY A 189 -4.88 -31.62 -1.06
CA GLY A 189 -5.12 -31.92 0.36
C GLY A 189 -5.05 -30.73 1.34
N LEU A 190 -4.68 -29.52 0.92
CA LEU A 190 -4.65 -28.33 1.81
C LEU A 190 -5.86 -27.38 1.63
N ARG A 191 -6.96 -27.86 1.03
CA ARG A 191 -8.25 -27.14 0.99
C ARG A 191 -9.00 -27.11 2.33
N GLY A 192 -8.52 -27.83 3.35
CA GLY A 192 -9.18 -27.94 4.65
C GLY A 192 -8.43 -27.24 5.77
N ALA A 193 -8.63 -25.94 5.92
CA ALA A 193 -8.60 -25.19 7.19
C ALA A 193 -8.85 -23.71 6.90
N GLY A 194 -10.12 -23.30 6.91
CA GLY A 194 -10.54 -21.89 6.88
C GLY A 194 -10.91 -21.30 5.51
N SER A 195 -11.58 -22.06 4.64
CA SER A 195 -12.36 -21.45 3.55
C SER A 195 -13.62 -20.82 4.15
N THR A 196 -13.53 -19.58 4.65
CA THR A 196 -14.73 -18.76 4.88
C THR A 196 -15.34 -18.48 3.52
N GLY A 197 -16.34 -19.29 3.13
CA GLY A 197 -17.08 -19.09 1.90
C GLY A 197 -17.58 -17.65 1.83
N GLY A 198 -17.41 -17.00 0.69
CA GLY A 198 -17.88 -15.63 0.49
C GLY A 198 -19.37 -15.48 0.80
N VAL A 199 -19.78 -14.25 1.07
CA VAL A 199 -21.20 -13.91 1.26
C VAL A 199 -21.82 -13.54 -0.09
N SER A 200 -23.04 -13.99 -0.34
CA SER A 200 -23.84 -13.66 -1.53
C SER A 200 -25.30 -13.44 -1.14
N GLY A 201 -26.12 -12.86 -2.02
CA GLY A 201 -27.55 -12.66 -1.75
C GLY A 201 -27.89 -11.58 -0.72
N VAL A 202 -26.91 -10.76 -0.31
CA VAL A 202 -27.10 -9.60 0.57
C VAL A 202 -26.63 -8.30 -0.10
N PRO A 203 -27.19 -7.14 0.25
CA PRO A 203 -26.67 -5.86 -0.20
C PRO A 203 -25.18 -5.71 0.12
N TYR A 204 -24.40 -5.12 -0.79
CA TYR A 204 -22.95 -4.88 -0.62
C TYR A 204 -22.09 -6.15 -0.45
N ALA A 205 -22.56 -7.32 -0.88
CA ALA A 205 -21.82 -8.58 -0.80
C ALA A 205 -20.38 -8.48 -1.32
N ASP A 206 -20.17 -7.81 -2.46
CA ASP A 206 -18.84 -7.62 -3.04
C ASP A 206 -17.91 -6.80 -2.14
N LEU A 207 -18.42 -5.77 -1.46
CA LEU A 207 -17.66 -4.97 -0.51
C LEU A 207 -17.27 -5.80 0.71
N PHE A 208 -18.18 -6.63 1.22
CA PHE A 208 -17.90 -7.54 2.34
C PHE A 208 -16.87 -8.60 1.96
N ASN A 209 -16.98 -9.20 0.77
CA ASN A 209 -16.02 -10.19 0.28
C ASN A 209 -14.64 -9.55 0.11
N THR A 210 -14.58 -8.37 -0.50
CA THR A 210 -13.32 -7.64 -0.73
C THR A 210 -12.67 -7.23 0.59
N ALA A 211 -13.41 -6.61 1.50
CA ALA A 211 -12.88 -6.17 2.79
C ALA A 211 -12.53 -7.35 3.69
N GLY A 212 -13.35 -8.40 3.70
CA GLY A 212 -13.08 -9.63 4.46
C GLY A 212 -11.77 -10.29 4.04
N ALA A 213 -11.56 -10.47 2.73
CA ALA A 213 -10.31 -10.95 2.18
C ALA A 213 -9.12 -10.03 2.53
N ARG A 214 -9.32 -8.71 2.47
CA ARG A 214 -8.27 -7.71 2.75
C ARG A 214 -7.82 -7.66 4.20
N PHE A 215 -8.74 -7.81 5.16
CA PHE A 215 -8.47 -7.65 6.58
C PHE A 215 -8.46 -8.95 7.39
N GLY A 216 -8.68 -10.09 6.72
CA GLY A 216 -8.76 -11.41 7.35
C GLY A 216 -9.97 -11.54 8.27
N VAL A 217 -11.11 -11.01 7.84
CA VAL A 217 -12.39 -11.07 8.56
C VAL A 217 -13.39 -11.85 7.70
N ASP A 218 -14.21 -12.70 8.31
CA ASP A 218 -15.25 -13.42 7.59
C ASP A 218 -16.22 -12.42 6.91
N PRO A 219 -16.42 -12.47 5.57
CA PRO A 219 -17.38 -11.63 4.88
C PRO A 219 -18.81 -11.72 5.45
N LYS A 220 -19.22 -12.89 5.93
CA LYS A 220 -20.52 -13.09 6.56
C LYS A 220 -20.63 -12.35 7.88
N LEU A 221 -19.53 -12.23 8.64
CA LEU A 221 -19.48 -11.43 9.86
C LEU A 221 -19.66 -9.93 9.55
N LEU A 222 -19.00 -9.43 8.49
CA LEU A 222 -19.18 -8.04 8.06
C LEU A 222 -20.62 -7.76 7.63
N ALA A 223 -21.22 -8.67 6.86
CA ALA A 223 -22.63 -8.57 6.47
C ALA A 223 -23.57 -8.60 7.69
N ALA A 224 -23.33 -9.50 8.65
CA ALA A 224 -24.11 -9.58 9.88
C ALA A 224 -24.03 -8.30 10.72
N VAL A 225 -22.83 -7.72 10.87
CA VAL A 225 -22.64 -6.43 11.55
C VAL A 225 -23.39 -5.33 10.82
N ALA A 226 -23.23 -5.19 9.49
CA ALA A 226 -23.94 -4.19 8.70
C ALA A 226 -25.48 -4.31 8.81
N LYS A 227 -25.99 -5.55 8.87
CA LYS A 227 -27.42 -5.82 9.07
C LYS A 227 -27.92 -5.31 10.42
N VAL A 228 -27.17 -5.55 11.50
CA VAL A 228 -27.58 -5.13 12.85
C VAL A 228 -27.39 -3.63 13.06
N GLU A 229 -26.31 -3.07 12.53
CA GLU A 229 -25.96 -1.66 12.70
C GLU A 229 -26.94 -0.73 11.98
N SER A 230 -27.21 -0.97 10.70
CA SER A 230 -27.99 -0.04 9.87
C SER A 230 -29.12 -0.69 9.08
N GLY A 231 -29.26 -2.02 9.14
CA GLY A 231 -30.15 -2.74 8.22
C GLY A 231 -29.72 -2.64 6.76
N TYR A 232 -28.42 -2.46 6.51
CA TYR A 232 -27.82 -2.13 5.21
C TYR A 232 -28.12 -0.72 4.67
N ASN A 233 -28.47 0.24 5.53
CA ASN A 233 -28.69 1.62 5.12
C ASN A 233 -27.37 2.44 5.19
N PRO A 234 -26.78 2.84 4.05
CA PRO A 234 -25.51 3.57 4.04
C PRO A 234 -25.65 5.03 4.47
N LYS A 235 -26.88 5.53 4.61
CA LYS A 235 -27.19 6.91 5.05
C LYS A 235 -27.69 6.98 6.49
N ALA A 236 -27.63 5.88 7.24
CA ALA A 236 -28.10 5.83 8.61
C ALA A 236 -27.29 6.76 9.53
N VAL A 237 -27.98 7.38 10.49
CA VAL A 237 -27.36 8.18 11.56
C VAL A 237 -28.07 7.83 12.86
N SER A 238 -27.31 7.45 13.88
CA SER A 238 -27.89 7.15 15.20
C SER A 238 -28.09 8.43 16.01
N LYS A 239 -28.88 8.35 17.09
CA LYS A 239 -29.09 9.48 18.02
C LYS A 239 -27.79 10.00 18.63
N VAL A 240 -26.79 9.12 18.79
CA VAL A 240 -25.48 9.45 19.36
C VAL A 240 -24.44 9.77 18.29
N GLY A 241 -24.84 9.85 17.02
CA GLY A 241 -24.00 10.34 15.92
C GLY A 241 -23.14 9.28 15.22
N ALA A 242 -23.39 8.00 15.44
CA ALA A 242 -22.78 6.95 14.62
C ALA A 242 -23.33 7.01 13.19
N GLN A 243 -22.50 6.76 12.17
CA GLN A 243 -22.82 7.06 10.78
C GLN A 243 -22.66 5.88 9.82
N GLY A 244 -23.59 5.81 8.87
CA GLY A 244 -23.54 5.02 7.65
C GLY A 244 -23.69 3.51 7.86
N LEU A 245 -23.29 2.77 6.82
CA LEU A 245 -23.57 1.32 6.68
C LEU A 245 -23.10 0.51 7.90
N MET A 246 -21.95 0.88 8.46
CA MET A 246 -21.29 0.19 9.57
C MET A 246 -21.36 0.95 10.89
N GLN A 247 -22.16 2.02 10.95
CA GLN A 247 -22.39 2.84 12.14
C GLN A 247 -21.11 3.22 12.90
N LEU A 248 -20.10 3.69 12.19
CA LEU A 248 -18.86 4.15 12.82
C LEU A 248 -19.10 5.51 13.50
N MET A 249 -18.64 5.65 14.75
CA MET A 249 -18.57 6.95 15.41
C MET A 249 -17.58 7.87 14.68
N PRO A 250 -17.80 9.19 14.57
CA PRO A 250 -16.93 10.08 13.79
C PRO A 250 -15.47 10.12 14.27
N SER A 251 -15.21 9.97 15.57
CA SER A 251 -13.84 9.82 16.10
C SER A 251 -13.19 8.51 15.66
N THR A 252 -13.93 7.40 15.76
CA THR A 252 -13.50 6.07 15.35
C THR A 252 -13.26 6.01 13.83
N ALA A 253 -14.18 6.54 13.02
CA ALA A 253 -14.04 6.63 11.57
C ALA A 253 -12.74 7.35 11.18
N ARG A 254 -12.47 8.53 11.77
CA ARG A 254 -11.22 9.27 11.56
C ARG A 254 -9.99 8.45 11.93
N GLY A 255 -10.00 7.79 13.10
CA GLY A 255 -8.89 6.94 13.54
C GLY A 255 -8.66 5.72 12.63
N LEU A 256 -9.68 5.27 11.90
CA LEU A 256 -9.60 4.16 10.96
C LEU A 256 -9.18 4.60 9.54
N GLY A 257 -9.15 5.90 9.25
CA GLY A 257 -8.90 6.45 7.90
C GLY A 257 -10.17 6.55 7.04
N VAL A 258 -11.35 6.55 7.66
CA VAL A 258 -12.65 6.75 7.01
C VAL A 258 -12.97 8.24 7.03
N HIS A 259 -12.89 8.87 5.86
CA HIS A 259 -13.17 10.31 5.68
C HIS A 259 -14.65 10.58 5.48
N ASN A 260 -15.38 9.62 4.90
CA ASN A 260 -16.82 9.67 4.75
C ASN A 260 -17.44 8.34 5.17
N ALA A 261 -18.04 8.29 6.36
CA ALA A 261 -18.71 7.08 6.85
C ALA A 261 -20.01 6.75 6.10
N PHE A 262 -20.55 7.69 5.31
CA PHE A 262 -21.70 7.45 4.43
C PHE A 262 -21.30 6.79 3.10
N ASP A 263 -20.00 6.73 2.80
CA ASP A 263 -19.49 5.95 1.68
C ASP A 263 -19.41 4.46 2.10
N PRO A 264 -20.15 3.55 1.44
CA PRO A 264 -20.21 2.14 1.84
C PRO A 264 -18.85 1.45 1.83
N GLU A 265 -18.00 1.75 0.84
CA GLU A 265 -16.69 1.12 0.72
C GLU A 265 -15.77 1.55 1.86
N GLN A 266 -15.70 2.86 2.16
CA GLN A 266 -14.91 3.35 3.29
C GLN A 266 -15.45 2.82 4.62
N ALA A 267 -16.76 2.82 4.82
CA ALA A 267 -17.37 2.31 6.05
C ALA A 267 -17.05 0.82 6.27
N VAL A 268 -17.21 -0.02 5.23
CA VAL A 268 -16.96 -1.46 5.31
C VAL A 268 -15.47 -1.76 5.51
N ASN A 269 -14.56 -1.05 4.82
CA ASN A 269 -13.13 -1.20 5.03
C ASN A 269 -12.71 -0.78 6.45
N GLY A 270 -13.25 0.33 6.96
CA GLY A 270 -12.99 0.79 8.33
C GLY A 270 -13.48 -0.20 9.38
N ALA A 271 -14.71 -0.68 9.23
CA ALA A 271 -15.28 -1.67 10.12
C ALA A 271 -14.54 -3.02 10.10
N ALA A 272 -14.14 -3.49 8.92
CA ALA A 272 -13.35 -4.71 8.78
C ALA A 272 -11.97 -4.58 9.45
N LYS A 273 -11.33 -3.41 9.34
CA LYS A 273 -10.09 -3.11 10.07
C LYS A 273 -10.30 -3.14 11.58
N LEU A 274 -11.36 -2.50 12.09
CA LEU A 274 -11.69 -2.46 13.52
C LEU A 274 -11.99 -3.86 14.07
N LEU A 275 -12.81 -4.65 13.37
CA LEU A 275 -13.11 -6.03 13.75
C LEU A 275 -11.88 -6.92 13.72
N SER A 276 -10.99 -6.78 12.72
CA SER A 276 -9.73 -7.51 12.66
C SER A 276 -8.84 -7.21 13.89
N GLN A 277 -8.79 -5.95 14.33
CA GLN A 277 -8.06 -5.57 15.54
C GLN A 277 -8.66 -6.21 16.79
N HIS A 278 -9.98 -6.12 16.97
CA HIS A 278 -10.64 -6.70 18.13
C HIS A 278 -10.58 -8.23 18.16
N LEU A 279 -10.70 -8.91 17.01
CA LEU A 279 -10.54 -10.36 16.93
C LEU A 279 -9.13 -10.81 17.34
N LYS A 280 -8.09 -10.06 16.95
CA LYS A 280 -6.71 -10.34 17.37
C LYS A 280 -6.48 -10.06 18.85
N GLU A 281 -7.04 -8.97 19.34
CA GLU A 281 -6.87 -8.50 20.72
C GLU A 281 -7.58 -9.42 21.72
N PHE A 282 -8.86 -9.72 21.49
CA PHE A 282 -9.68 -10.47 22.43
C PHE A 282 -9.73 -11.98 22.15
N LYS A 283 -9.31 -12.42 20.95
CA LYS A 283 -9.31 -13.84 20.53
C LYS A 283 -10.66 -14.55 20.73
N SER A 284 -11.73 -13.77 20.79
CA SER A 284 -13.08 -14.20 21.11
C SER A 284 -14.05 -13.34 20.32
N LEU A 285 -14.87 -13.99 19.48
CA LEU A 285 -15.86 -13.30 18.65
C LEU A 285 -16.87 -12.49 19.50
N PRO A 286 -17.47 -13.04 20.58
CA PRO A 286 -18.35 -12.28 21.45
C PRO A 286 -17.71 -11.01 22.03
N LEU A 287 -16.44 -11.10 22.47
CA LEU A 287 -15.73 -9.94 23.03
C LEU A 287 -15.34 -8.93 21.95
N ALA A 288 -15.00 -9.39 20.75
CA ALA A 288 -14.72 -8.50 19.63
C ALA A 288 -15.97 -7.72 19.18
N LEU A 289 -17.14 -8.36 19.18
CA LEU A 289 -18.42 -7.71 18.93
C LEU A 289 -18.81 -6.73 20.05
N ALA A 290 -18.59 -7.11 21.31
CA ALA A 290 -18.79 -6.20 22.44
C ALA A 290 -17.87 -4.97 22.34
N ALA A 291 -16.61 -5.15 21.93
CA ALA A 291 -15.66 -4.07 21.73
C ALA A 291 -16.05 -3.16 20.55
N TYR A 292 -16.64 -3.72 19.49
CA TYR A 292 -17.16 -2.93 18.37
C TYR A 292 -18.28 -1.97 18.81
N ASN A 293 -19.22 -2.44 19.65
CA ASN A 293 -20.35 -1.64 20.12
C ASN A 293 -20.00 -0.72 21.31
N ALA A 294 -19.28 -1.21 22.32
CA ALA A 294 -19.00 -0.50 23.57
C ALA A 294 -17.59 0.10 23.67
N GLY A 295 -16.72 -0.19 22.70
CA GLY A 295 -15.30 0.14 22.74
C GLY A 295 -14.46 -0.89 23.50
N GLY A 296 -13.25 -1.19 22.99
CA GLY A 296 -12.35 -2.17 23.60
C GLY A 296 -11.88 -1.82 25.03
N GLY A 297 -11.84 -0.52 25.39
CA GLY A 297 -11.53 -0.08 26.75
C GLY A 297 -12.56 -0.56 27.78
N ALA A 298 -13.85 -0.60 27.41
CA ALA A 298 -14.89 -1.12 28.28
C ALA A 298 -14.75 -2.64 28.46
N VAL A 299 -14.50 -3.38 27.37
CA VAL A 299 -14.29 -4.84 27.43
C VAL A 299 -13.11 -5.20 28.34
N LYS A 300 -12.00 -4.48 28.24
CA LYS A 300 -10.84 -4.66 29.14
C LYS A 300 -11.15 -4.32 30.59
N LYS A 301 -11.86 -3.23 30.83
CA LYS A 301 -12.23 -2.79 32.18
C LYS A 301 -13.10 -3.81 32.91
N TYR A 302 -14.03 -4.44 32.19
CA TYR A 302 -14.96 -5.42 32.74
C TYR A 302 -14.48 -6.88 32.58
N ASP A 303 -13.31 -7.09 31.97
CA ASP A 303 -12.76 -8.42 31.64
C ASP A 303 -13.79 -9.36 30.97
N GLY A 304 -14.59 -8.78 30.06
CA GLY A 304 -15.76 -9.47 29.53
C GLY A 304 -16.70 -8.54 28.77
N ILE A 305 -17.89 -9.03 28.45
CA ILE A 305 -18.96 -8.20 27.87
C ILE A 305 -19.40 -7.19 28.93
N PRO A 306 -19.26 -5.88 28.71
CA PRO A 306 -19.66 -4.87 29.69
C PRO A 306 -21.14 -5.02 30.08
N PRO A 307 -21.54 -4.67 31.32
CA PRO A 307 -22.92 -4.75 31.81
C PRO A 307 -23.79 -3.60 31.24
N PHE A 308 -23.63 -3.29 29.96
CA PHE A 308 -24.47 -2.35 29.22
C PHE A 308 -25.55 -3.14 28.51
N SER A 309 -26.82 -2.86 28.82
CA SER A 309 -27.96 -3.61 28.26
C SER A 309 -27.96 -3.62 26.73
N GLU A 310 -27.53 -2.52 26.10
CA GLU A 310 -27.36 -2.44 24.65
C GLU A 310 -26.33 -3.45 24.14
N THR A 311 -25.14 -3.49 24.73
CA THR A 311 -24.05 -4.38 24.31
C THR A 311 -24.37 -5.85 24.56
N GLN A 312 -24.99 -6.16 25.70
CA GLN A 312 -25.45 -7.52 26.00
C GLN A 312 -26.53 -8.01 25.01
N ALA A 313 -27.36 -7.11 24.50
CA ALA A 313 -28.32 -7.43 23.44
C ALA A 313 -27.70 -7.44 22.04
N TYR A 314 -26.67 -6.61 21.79
CA TYR A 314 -26.01 -6.47 20.50
C TYR A 314 -25.28 -7.73 20.06
N VAL A 315 -24.46 -8.31 20.95
CA VAL A 315 -23.64 -9.50 20.66
C VAL A 315 -24.49 -10.68 20.12
N PRO A 316 -25.55 -11.15 20.81
CA PRO A 316 -26.36 -12.25 20.31
C PRO A 316 -27.14 -11.88 19.04
N LYS A 317 -27.54 -10.62 18.85
CA LYS A 317 -28.19 -10.17 17.60
C LYS A 317 -27.28 -10.36 16.40
N VAL A 318 -26.00 -9.96 16.50
CA VAL A 318 -25.03 -10.13 15.41
C VAL A 318 -24.73 -11.62 15.19
N GLN A 319 -24.57 -12.40 16.25
CA GLN A 319 -24.33 -13.84 16.12
C GLN A 319 -25.51 -14.57 15.45
N ASN A 320 -26.75 -14.20 15.77
CA ASN A 320 -27.94 -14.74 15.10
C ASN A 320 -28.00 -14.33 13.62
N ALA A 321 -27.69 -13.07 13.31
CA ALA A 321 -27.60 -12.61 11.92
C ALA A 321 -26.50 -13.35 11.14
N LEU A 322 -25.35 -13.63 11.77
CA LEU A 322 -24.26 -14.41 11.19
C LEU A 322 -24.67 -15.86 10.93
N ALA A 323 -25.33 -16.51 11.90
CA ALA A 323 -25.82 -17.88 11.75
C ALA A 323 -26.80 -18.01 10.57
N ALA A 324 -27.68 -17.02 10.39
CA ALA A 324 -28.62 -16.98 9.27
C ALA A 324 -27.94 -16.85 7.88
N LEU A 325 -26.71 -16.36 7.81
CA LEU A 325 -25.90 -16.30 6.58
C LEU A 325 -25.05 -17.55 6.37
N GLY A 326 -24.96 -18.42 7.38
CA GLY A 326 -24.20 -19.66 7.38
C GLY A 326 -25.00 -20.89 6.96
N GLY A 327 -26.33 -20.81 7.04
CA GLY A 327 -27.28 -21.87 6.65
C GLY A 327 -27.67 -21.84 5.18
#